data_AF-A0A3M3VY15-F1
#
_entry.id   AF-A0A3M3VY15-F1
#
_cell.length_a   1.000
_cell.length_b   1.000
_cell.length_c   1.000
_cell.angle_alpha   90.00
_cell.angle_beta   90.00
_cell.angle_gamma   90.00
#
_symmetry.space_group_name_H-M   'P 1'
#
loop_
_entity.id
_entity.type
_entity.pdbx_description
1 polymer ?
#
loop_
_entity_poly.entity_id
_entity_poly.type
_entity_poly.pdbx_seq_one_letter_code
_entity_poly.pdbx_strand_id
1 'polypeptide(L)'
;EQSLRKRGSFVYLTDNQGRTVPFVDIAPGQRIYNPHEQVYLVCTQGGHYLLQTLDNIFFYFGEVPGDNKPVPLDRIENALGQFLHFTRTEQGTLTDI
;
A
#
# COMPACT_ATOMS: atom_id res chain seq x y z
N GLU A 1 9.40 3.61 -7.44
CA GLU A 1 8.82 2.40 -6.84
C GLU A 1 7.53 2.78 -6.11
N GLN A 2 6.49 1.94 -6.20
CA GLN A 2 5.22 2.21 -5.54
C GLN A 2 5.38 2.04 -4.01
N SER A 3 4.84 2.98 -3.23
CA SER A 3 4.99 2.99 -1.77
C SER A 3 3.84 3.72 -1.07
N LEU A 4 3.66 3.42 0.22
CA LEU A 4 2.84 4.23 1.13
C LEU A 4 3.74 4.93 2.15
N ARG A 5 3.37 6.13 2.57
CA ARG A 5 3.95 6.78 3.76
C ARG A 5 2.88 7.49 4.55
N LYS A 6 3.00 7.52 5.88
CA LYS A 6 2.03 8.20 6.75
C LYS A 6 2.63 9.46 7.34
N ARG A 7 1.88 10.56 7.30
CA ARG A 7 2.28 11.84 7.90
C ARG A 7 1.04 12.59 8.38
N GLY A 8 0.97 12.81 9.70
CA GLY A 8 -0.21 13.40 10.32
C GLY A 8 -1.45 12.55 10.06
N SER A 9 -2.55 13.18 9.65
CA SER A 9 -3.83 12.53 9.40
C SER A 9 -3.97 11.96 7.97
N PHE A 10 -2.86 11.74 7.27
CA PHE A 10 -2.87 11.28 5.88
C PHE A 10 -1.91 10.12 5.63
N VAL A 11 -2.34 9.24 4.75
CA VAL A 11 -1.52 8.22 4.09
C VAL A 11 -1.31 8.66 2.64
N TYR A 12 -0.07 8.69 2.18
CA TYR A 12 0.29 9.13 0.84
C TYR A 12 0.76 7.93 0.03
N LEU A 13 0.08 7.68 -1.09
CA LEU A 13 0.51 6.74 -2.12
C LEU A 13 1.47 7.43 -3.07
N THR A 14 2.66 6.89 -3.24
CA THR A 14 3.49 7.13 -4.42
C THR A 14 3.18 6.03 -5.43
N ASP A 15 2.59 6.35 -6.57
CA ASP A 15 2.26 5.35 -7.58
C ASP A 15 3.47 4.91 -8.43
N ASN A 16 3.25 4.04 -9.41
CA ASN A 16 4.31 3.56 -10.30
C ASN A 16 4.86 4.63 -11.27
N GLN A 17 4.17 5.77 -11.42
CA GLN A 17 4.62 6.93 -12.19
C GLN A 17 5.30 7.99 -11.30
N GLY A 18 5.37 7.76 -9.98
CA GLY A 18 5.96 8.69 -9.02
C GLY A 18 5.00 9.81 -8.57
N ARG A 19 3.72 9.76 -8.95
CA ARG A 19 2.72 10.73 -8.47
C ARG A 19 2.40 10.45 -7.01
N THR A 20 2.21 11.52 -6.23
CA THR A 20 1.79 11.43 -4.83
C THR A 20 0.29 11.68 -4.71
N VAL A 21 -0.46 10.69 -4.22
CA VAL A 21 -1.90 10.76 -3.99
C VAL A 21 -2.19 10.68 -2.49
N PRO A 22 -2.84 11.68 -1.88
CA PRO A 22 -3.22 11.64 -0.48
C PRO A 22 -4.51 10.84 -0.27
N PHE A 23 -4.54 10.10 0.83
CA PHE A 23 -5.73 9.50 1.43
C PHE A 23 -5.82 9.96 2.88
N VAL A 24 -7.05 10.14 3.37
CA VAL A 24 -7.26 10.34 4.82
C VAL A 24 -6.83 9.05 5.53
N ASP A 25 -6.11 9.20 6.63
CA ASP A 25 -5.75 8.09 7.51
C ASP A 25 -7.01 7.46 8.10
N ILE A 26 -7.04 6.13 8.14
CA ILE A 26 -8.22 5.36 8.54
C ILE A 26 -7.89 4.39 9.66
N ALA A 27 -8.86 4.14 10.53
CA ALA A 27 -8.68 3.22 11.64
C ALA A 27 -8.56 1.76 11.16
N PRO A 28 -7.96 0.87 11.95
CA PRO A 28 -7.99 -0.57 11.68
C PRO A 28 -9.39 -1.09 11.39
N GLY A 29 -9.52 -1.92 10.36
CA GLY A 29 -10.79 -2.47 9.89
C GLY A 29 -11.58 -1.57 8.93
N GLN A 30 -11.10 -0.36 8.63
CA GLN A 30 -11.77 0.56 7.71
C GLN A 30 -11.19 0.51 6.30
N ARG A 31 -11.97 1.05 5.35
CA ARG A 31 -11.54 1.32 3.99
C ARG A 31 -12.13 2.63 3.47
N ILE A 32 -11.42 3.30 2.58
CA ILE A 32 -11.90 4.49 1.87
C ILE A 32 -11.66 4.34 0.37
N TYR A 33 -12.65 4.71 -0.44
CA TYR A 33 -12.55 4.69 -1.89
C TYR A 33 -12.07 6.04 -2.42
N ASN A 34 -11.09 6.01 -3.32
CA ASN A 34 -10.70 7.18 -4.10
C ASN A 34 -11.25 7.01 -5.54
N PRO A 35 -12.24 7.82 -5.96
CA PRO A 35 -12.85 7.68 -7.29
C PRO A 35 -11.93 8.12 -8.43
N HIS A 36 -10.94 8.98 -8.17
CA HIS A 36 -9.98 9.44 -9.19
C HIS A 36 -8.96 8.35 -9.53
N GLU A 37 -8.49 7.62 -8.52
CA GLU A 37 -7.55 6.50 -8.70
C GLU A 37 -8.26 5.14 -8.86
N GLN A 38 -9.59 5.11 -8.71
CA GLN A 38 -10.42 3.89 -8.77
C GLN A 38 -9.92 2.76 -7.86
N VAL A 39 -9.50 3.12 -6.65
CA VAL A 39 -8.88 2.20 -5.71
C VAL A 39 -9.37 2.46 -4.29
N TYR A 40 -9.46 1.39 -3.50
CA TYR A 40 -9.66 1.49 -2.06
C TYR A 40 -8.31 1.52 -1.34
N LEU A 41 -8.13 2.44 -0.40
CA LEU A 41 -7.18 2.26 0.69
C LEU A 41 -7.86 1.46 1.80
N VAL A 42 -7.23 0.38 2.22
CA VAL A 42 -7.74 -0.52 3.27
C VAL A 42 -6.73 -0.58 4.39
N CYS A 43 -7.20 -0.44 5.63
CA CYS A 43 -6.43 -0.75 6.83
C CYS A 43 -7.05 -2.01 7.44
N THR A 44 -6.31 -3.10 7.43
CA THR A 44 -6.74 -4.37 8.01
C THR A 44 -6.97 -4.23 9.52
N GLN A 45 -7.65 -5.20 10.14
CA GLN A 45 -7.81 -5.23 11.60
C GLN A 45 -6.47 -5.25 12.35
N GLY A 46 -5.41 -5.82 11.74
CA GLY A 46 -4.06 -5.83 12.28
C GLY A 46 -3.28 -4.53 12.06
N GLY A 47 -3.87 -3.49 11.44
CA GLY A 47 -3.21 -2.21 11.18
C GLY A 47 -2.33 -2.18 9.92
N HIS A 48 -2.35 -3.26 9.12
CA HIS A 48 -1.62 -3.31 7.85
C HIS A 48 -2.40 -2.62 6.75
N TYR A 49 -1.69 -1.96 5.85
CA TYR A 49 -2.25 -1.25 4.72
C TYR A 49 -2.13 -2.03 3.41
N LEU A 50 -3.18 -1.94 2.62
CA LEU A 50 -3.21 -2.41 1.25
C LEU A 50 -4.07 -1.49 0.37
N LEU A 51 -3.81 -1.51 -0.93
CA LEU A 51 -4.72 -0.97 -1.92
C LEU A 51 -5.51 -2.12 -2.55
N GLN A 52 -6.80 -1.93 -2.75
CA GLN A 52 -7.67 -2.87 -3.47
C GLN A 52 -8.26 -2.17 -4.69
N THR A 53 -7.98 -2.70 -5.87
CA THR A 53 -8.60 -2.26 -7.13
C THR A 53 -10.00 -2.86 -7.30
N LEU A 54 -10.78 -2.32 -8.23
CA LEU A 54 -12.14 -2.80 -8.51
C LEU A 54 -12.19 -4.24 -9.06
N ASP A 55 -11.12 -4.70 -9.71
CA ASP A 55 -10.95 -6.07 -10.20
C ASP A 55 -10.36 -7.03 -9.15
N ASN A 56 -10.27 -6.60 -7.89
CA ASN A 56 -9.77 -7.39 -6.75
C ASN A 56 -8.31 -7.82 -6.91
N ILE A 57 -7.47 -6.89 -7.36
CA ILE A 57 -6.02 -6.95 -7.16
C ILE A 57 -5.68 -6.19 -5.88
N PHE A 58 -4.90 -6.84 -5.02
CA PHE A 58 -4.48 -6.34 -3.72
C PHE A 58 -3.00 -6.00 -3.76
N PHE A 59 -2.66 -4.73 -3.52
CA PHE A 59 -1.30 -4.24 -3.38
C PHE A 59 -1.01 -4.07 -1.89
N TYR A 60 -0.26 -5.00 -1.31
CA TYR A 60 -0.03 -5.09 0.12
C TYR A 60 1.30 -4.43 0.51
N PHE A 61 1.26 -3.54 1.50
CA PHE A 61 2.42 -2.78 1.98
C PHE A 61 2.85 -3.15 3.41
N GLY A 62 1.99 -3.85 4.16
CA GLY A 62 2.25 -4.12 5.58
C GLY A 62 1.97 -2.92 6.48
N GLU A 63 2.72 -2.79 7.57
CA GLU A 63 2.59 -1.65 8.50
C GLU A 63 3.12 -0.37 7.86
N VAL A 64 2.44 0.76 8.08
CA VAL A 64 2.89 2.08 7.61
C VAL A 64 3.05 3.01 8.82
N PRO A 65 4.27 3.11 9.39
CA PRO A 65 4.54 3.96 10.54
C PRO A 65 4.32 5.44 10.23
N GLY A 66 3.95 6.21 11.27
CA GLY A 66 3.77 7.66 11.19
C GLY A 66 5.08 8.46 11.12
N ASP A 67 6.20 7.85 10.73
CA ASP A 67 7.53 8.46 10.67
C ASP A 67 7.82 9.13 9.31
N ASN A 68 6.82 9.16 8.42
CA ASN A 68 6.87 9.73 7.08
C ASN A 68 7.91 9.06 6.15
N LYS A 69 8.39 7.86 6.48
CA LYS A 69 9.24 7.09 5.59
C LYS A 69 8.41 6.29 4.59
N PRO A 70 8.87 6.14 3.33
CA PRO A 70 8.23 5.27 2.36
C PRO A 70 8.33 3.81 2.79
N VAL A 71 7.18 3.14 2.80
CA VAL A 71 7.05 1.68 2.90
C VAL A 71 6.76 1.15 1.50
N PRO A 72 7.68 0.39 0.90
CA PRO A 72 7.52 -0.07 -0.48
C PRO A 72 6.50 -1.20 -0.57
N LEU A 73 5.99 -1.44 -1.79
CA LEU A 73 5.06 -2.53 -2.08
C LEU A 73 5.68 -3.91 -1.77
N ASP A 74 5.04 -4.70 -0.92
CA ASP A 74 5.57 -6.00 -0.46
C ASP A 74 5.01 -7.18 -1.27
N ARG A 75 3.72 -7.12 -1.64
CA ARG A 75 3.05 -8.20 -2.37
C ARG A 75 1.95 -7.68 -3.28
N ILE A 76 1.80 -8.29 -4.46
CA ILE A 76 0.60 -8.15 -5.29
C ILE A 76 -0.11 -9.50 -5.27
N GLU A 77 -1.41 -9.50 -4.99
CA GLU A 77 -2.22 -10.70 -4.87
C GLU A 77 -3.55 -10.52 -5.62
N ASN A 78 -4.04 -11.54 -6.30
CA ASN A 78 -5.35 -11.50 -6.94
C ASN A 78 -6.43 -12.19 -6.08
N ALA A 79 -7.69 -12.10 -6.50
CA ALA A 79 -8.82 -12.72 -5.82
C ALA A 79 -8.75 -14.25 -5.64
N LEU A 80 -7.86 -14.93 -6.38
CA LEU A 80 -7.63 -16.38 -6.27
C LEU A 80 -6.51 -16.72 -5.27
N GLY A 81 -5.94 -15.73 -4.59
CA GLY A 81 -4.80 -15.91 -3.67
C GLY A 81 -3.48 -16.17 -4.37
N GLN A 82 -3.40 -15.98 -5.69
CA GLN A 82 -2.15 -16.04 -6.43
C GLN A 82 -1.40 -14.73 -6.21
N PHE A 83 -0.10 -14.80 -5.91
CA PHE A 83 0.66 -13.61 -5.54
C PHE A 83 2.07 -13.55 -6.14
N LEU A 84 2.55 -12.31 -6.26
CA LEU A 84 3.95 -11.96 -6.44
C LEU A 84 4.44 -11.28 -5.16
N HIS A 85 5.48 -11.81 -4.56
CA HIS A 85 6.12 -11.23 -3.38
C HIS A 85 7.45 -10.57 -3.78
N PHE A 86 7.73 -9.41 -3.21
CA PHE A 86 8.90 -8.62 -3.53
C PHE A 86 9.93 -8.72 -2.41
N THR A 87 10.97 -9.51 -2.64
CA THR A 87 12.10 -9.63 -1.71
C THR A 87 13.01 -8.41 -1.82
N ARG A 88 13.51 -7.90 -0.69
CA ARG A 88 14.48 -6.79 -0.65
C ARG A 88 15.69 -7.16 0.19
N THR A 89 16.84 -6.60 -0.17
CA THR A 89 18.05 -6.67 0.67
C THR A 89 17.87 -5.87 1.95
N GLU A 90 18.79 -6.01 2.91
CA GLU A 90 18.81 -5.20 4.14
C GLU A 90 18.90 -3.69 3.86
N GLN A 91 19.49 -3.30 2.73
CA GLN A 91 19.56 -1.90 2.27
C GLN A 91 18.28 -1.43 1.56
N GLY A 92 17.25 -2.28 1.48
CA GLY A 92 15.95 -1.96 0.86
C GLY A 92 15.92 -2.05 -0.66
N THR A 93 16.94 -2.65 -1.30
CA THR A 93 16.97 -2.80 -2.76
C THR A 93 16.19 -4.04 -3.18
N LEU A 94 15.33 -3.92 -4.19
CA LEU A 94 14.58 -5.04 -4.75
C LEU A 94 15.54 -6.11 -5.30
N THR A 95 15.27 -7.37 -4.98
CA THR A 95 16.06 -8.53 -5.42
C THR A 95 15.15 -9.62 -5.98
N ASP A 96 15.71 -10.42 -6.87
CA ASP A 96 15.09 -11.53 -7.60
C ASP A 96 15.33 -12.91 -6.97
N ILE A 97 15.86 -12.93 -5.74
CA ILE A 97 16.14 -14.15 -4.95
C ILE A 97 14.84 -14.81 -4.49
#